data_AF-A0A4U5M781-F1
#
_entry.id   AF-A0A4U5M781-F1
#
_cell.length_a   1.000
_cell.length_b   1.000
_cell.length_c   1.000
_cell.angle_alpha   90.00
_cell.angle_beta   90.00
_cell.angle_gamma   90.00
#
_symmetry.space_group_name_H-M   'P 1'
#
loop_
_entity.id
_entity.type
_entity.pdbx_description
1 polymer ?
#
loop_
_entity_poly.entity_id
_entity_poly.type
_entity_poly.pdbx_seq_one_letter_code
_entity_poly.pdbx_strand_id
1 'polypeptide(L)'
;MMTSPLLYRSDLPRTEDIDYYRFRSSRGLSMFPTFPSHDVSEYLPFKPENLRRGAIIFFEDTSYTGLNRRQKKEEKNSFSAKRVVGLPGDSIYNDKTKKTDFVPERCVYVMGDNRAESDDSRDFGPVEISKILMEHVRQIYPTVKRAEALVDTVNDNKSWNIQDYAKPYPAAELNATDRKELFWLPLSFGSGLLPTIPKEKTSFLCRRAEPTALKIGDVVTYTRMNQSKETILEMSRIAGLFGDFVVNDRKKRVEKVPRNCVFLVGDDKDAHDSRDFGPLSLNCVEHVAETCYVTQEDGLSWRAMDLKALENGKSVNFLCQQFLEAHKALENLALSKNHSATVTHFNPKAIKRGQLVIYSYGYRDENNNNSKVLAMARIVGLSKELILNDLSNKLEQVPKNAYFLAADNRNKAPDSRHFGAIATTQILFQVATDLEPSYMFYKVLLSKKMGYILPENVTLSSGAVISISKAQNLKRGSLVSYLIDLTDNLENEITLMTTSRVIGLPKESIFNEATNQIELVPRNTYFMRGEDDESEDSRHFGPVKKSSLIYKVVEADM
;
A
#
# COMPACT_ATOMS: atom_id res chain seq x y z
N MET A 1 -5.01 -43.15 -14.39
CA MET A 1 -4.60 -41.74 -14.58
C MET A 1 -3.47 -41.45 -13.61
N MET A 2 -2.25 -41.29 -14.12
CA MET A 2 -1.05 -41.01 -13.32
C MET A 2 -1.00 -39.51 -13.01
N THR A 3 -0.87 -39.15 -11.73
CA THR A 3 -0.58 -37.78 -11.31
C THR A 3 0.92 -37.51 -11.46
N SER A 4 1.23 -36.42 -12.17
CA SER A 4 2.60 -35.98 -12.50
C SER A 4 3.36 -35.48 -11.25
N PRO A 5 4.70 -35.60 -11.17
CA PRO A 5 5.48 -35.10 -10.04
C PRO A 5 5.56 -33.56 -10.05
N LEU A 6 5.35 -32.97 -8.88
CA LEU A 6 5.45 -31.53 -8.60
C LEU A 6 6.85 -30.99 -9.01
N LEU A 7 6.88 -30.07 -9.98
CA LEU A 7 8.04 -29.22 -10.24
C LEU A 7 8.06 -28.09 -9.20
N TYR A 8 8.81 -28.31 -8.11
CA TYR A 8 9.21 -27.26 -7.18
C TYR A 8 10.26 -26.37 -7.86
N ARG A 9 10.02 -25.05 -7.95
CA ARG A 9 11.03 -24.08 -8.42
C ARG A 9 12.19 -23.98 -7.43
N SER A 10 13.40 -23.85 -7.97
CA SER A 10 14.68 -23.72 -7.26
C SER A 10 14.90 -22.39 -6.52
N ASP A 11 14.01 -21.42 -6.70
CA ASP A 11 14.24 -20.04 -6.29
C ASP A 11 13.51 -19.68 -4.99
N LEU A 12 12.71 -20.61 -4.46
CA LEU A 12 12.20 -20.55 -3.09
C LEU A 12 13.25 -21.18 -2.16
N PRO A 13 13.60 -20.54 -1.02
CA PRO A 13 14.58 -21.09 -0.08
C PRO A 13 14.18 -22.52 0.30
N ARG A 14 15.17 -23.41 0.35
CA ARG A 14 14.93 -24.83 0.69
C ARG A 14 14.38 -24.91 2.10
N THR A 15 13.58 -25.95 2.36
CA THR A 15 12.99 -26.29 3.66
C THR A 15 14.01 -26.51 4.80
N GLU A 16 15.30 -26.43 4.51
CA GLU A 16 16.39 -26.52 5.48
C GLU A 16 16.56 -25.21 6.29
N ASP A 17 16.02 -24.08 5.80
CA ASP A 17 16.02 -22.81 6.54
C ASP A 17 14.75 -22.69 7.41
N ILE A 18 14.74 -23.41 8.54
CA ILE A 18 13.64 -23.43 9.53
C ILE A 18 13.28 -22.01 10.02
N ASP A 19 14.23 -21.07 9.98
CA ASP A 19 14.07 -19.68 10.40
C ASP A 19 13.01 -18.91 9.58
N TYR A 20 12.63 -19.39 8.39
CA TYR A 20 11.68 -18.68 7.52
C TYR A 20 10.20 -18.77 7.92
N TYR A 21 9.82 -19.72 8.78
CA TYR A 21 8.40 -20.01 9.05
C TYR A 21 7.95 -19.61 10.46
N ARG A 22 8.24 -18.35 10.82
CA ARG A 22 7.78 -17.73 12.08
C ARG A 22 6.26 -17.80 12.28
N PHE A 23 5.46 -17.79 11.22
CA PHE A 23 4.00 -17.86 11.32
C PHE A 23 3.47 -19.09 10.58
N ARG A 24 2.63 -19.89 11.25
CA ARG A 24 1.99 -21.06 10.63
C ARG A 24 0.55 -21.23 11.13
N SER A 25 -0.27 -21.77 10.23
CA SER A 25 -1.56 -22.34 10.63
C SER A 25 -1.37 -23.75 11.17
N SER A 26 -1.99 -24.04 12.31
CA SER A 26 -2.08 -25.42 12.76
C SER A 26 -3.09 -26.21 11.92
N ARG A 27 -2.86 -27.52 11.82
CA ARG A 27 -3.79 -28.49 11.25
C ARG A 27 -3.93 -29.65 12.23
N GLY A 28 -5.10 -30.26 12.24
CA GLY A 28 -5.41 -31.39 13.13
C GLY A 28 -6.15 -30.97 14.40
N LEU A 29 -6.64 -31.98 15.13
CA LEU A 29 -7.48 -31.79 16.31
C LEU A 29 -6.75 -32.04 17.64
N SER A 30 -5.51 -32.53 17.60
CA SER A 30 -4.75 -32.96 18.78
C SER A 30 -4.49 -31.83 19.80
N MET A 31 -4.43 -30.57 19.36
CA MET A 31 -4.25 -29.41 20.24
C MET A 31 -5.56 -28.64 20.48
N PHE A 32 -6.73 -29.15 20.09
CA PHE A 32 -8.01 -28.51 20.37
C PHE A 32 -8.31 -28.56 21.89
N PRO A 33 -8.87 -27.50 22.51
CA PRO A 33 -9.33 -26.24 21.94
C PRO A 33 -8.26 -25.15 21.86
N THR A 34 -7.04 -25.43 22.33
CA THR A 34 -5.93 -24.45 22.34
C THR A 34 -5.60 -23.93 20.95
N PHE A 35 -5.48 -24.83 19.98
CA PHE A 35 -5.41 -24.48 18.56
C PHE A 35 -6.70 -24.90 17.87
N PRO A 36 -7.64 -23.97 17.62
CA PRO A 36 -8.80 -24.26 16.78
C PRO A 36 -8.38 -24.48 15.33
N SER A 37 -9.25 -25.13 14.55
CA SER A 37 -9.02 -25.26 13.11
C SER A 37 -8.83 -23.88 12.47
N HIS A 38 -7.80 -23.75 11.64
CA HIS A 38 -7.43 -22.51 10.94
C HIS A 38 -6.93 -21.38 11.84
N ASP A 39 -6.40 -21.68 13.03
CA ASP A 39 -5.61 -20.68 13.75
C ASP A 39 -4.39 -20.24 12.91
N VAL A 40 -3.79 -19.15 13.32
CA VAL A 40 -2.43 -18.81 12.92
C VAL A 40 -1.72 -18.42 14.19
N SER A 41 -0.53 -18.96 14.35
CA SER A 41 0.28 -18.75 15.52
C SER A 41 1.69 -18.35 15.12
N GLU A 42 2.34 -17.62 16.02
CA GLU A 42 3.73 -17.23 15.95
C GLU A 42 4.59 -18.23 16.71
N TYR A 43 5.71 -18.60 16.10
CA TYR A 43 6.68 -19.56 16.60
C TYR A 43 8.08 -18.95 16.53
N LEU A 44 8.94 -19.34 17.47
CA LEU A 44 10.36 -18.99 17.44
C LEU A 44 11.21 -20.25 17.45
N PRO A 45 12.45 -20.21 16.91
CA PRO A 45 13.42 -21.27 17.08
C PRO A 45 13.53 -21.66 18.56
N PHE A 46 13.48 -22.96 18.82
CA PHE A 46 13.50 -23.46 20.19
C PHE A 46 14.87 -23.25 20.82
N LYS A 47 14.88 -22.73 22.04
CA LYS A 47 16.06 -22.61 22.88
C LYS A 47 15.91 -23.51 24.11
N PRO A 48 16.89 -24.39 24.41
CA PRO A 48 16.81 -25.28 25.58
C PRO A 48 16.53 -24.56 26.91
N GLU A 49 17.03 -23.34 27.08
CA GLU A 49 16.80 -22.50 28.27
C GLU A 49 15.33 -22.05 28.43
N ASN A 50 14.54 -22.07 27.36
CA ASN A 50 13.10 -21.76 27.41
C ASN A 50 12.24 -22.96 27.80
N LEU A 51 12.84 -24.16 27.91
CA LEU A 51 12.12 -25.38 28.23
C LEU A 51 11.45 -25.29 29.60
N ARG A 52 10.12 -25.47 29.60
CA ARG A 52 9.30 -25.44 30.82
C ARG A 52 8.04 -26.29 30.63
N ARG A 53 7.45 -26.76 31.73
CA ARG A 53 6.11 -27.35 31.70
C ARG A 53 5.10 -26.32 31.19
N GLY A 54 4.15 -26.79 30.40
CA GLY A 54 3.14 -25.95 29.75
C GLY A 54 3.59 -25.31 28.43
N ALA A 55 4.89 -25.29 28.10
CA ALA A 55 5.36 -24.81 26.79
C ALA A 55 4.75 -25.67 25.67
N ILE A 56 4.34 -25.03 24.58
CA ILE A 56 3.88 -25.74 23.39
C ILE A 56 5.03 -25.73 22.39
N ILE A 57 5.46 -26.91 21.97
CA ILE A 57 6.65 -27.12 21.16
C ILE A 57 6.33 -27.86 19.88
N PHE A 58 7.20 -27.70 18.89
CA PHE A 58 7.11 -28.35 17.59
C PHE A 58 8.36 -29.19 17.36
N PHE A 59 8.16 -30.42 16.91
CA PHE A 59 9.24 -31.36 16.57
C PHE A 59 8.85 -32.13 15.30
N GLU A 60 9.84 -32.70 14.61
CA GLU A 60 9.58 -33.49 13.40
C GLU A 60 8.84 -34.79 13.72
N ASP A 61 7.84 -35.13 12.91
CA ASP A 61 7.09 -36.39 13.05
C ASP A 61 7.98 -37.62 12.82
N THR A 62 9.12 -37.50 12.16
CA THR A 62 10.06 -38.62 12.02
C THR A 62 10.54 -39.17 13.39
N SER A 63 10.38 -38.37 14.44
CA SER A 63 10.62 -38.70 15.86
C SER A 63 9.70 -39.80 16.40
N TYR A 64 8.57 -40.09 15.75
CA TYR A 64 7.77 -41.29 16.05
C TYR A 64 8.61 -42.54 15.73
N THR A 65 9.15 -43.17 16.78
CA THR A 65 10.05 -44.34 16.66
C THR A 65 9.32 -45.60 16.17
N GLY A 66 7.97 -45.59 16.10
CA GLY A 66 7.15 -46.76 15.79
C GLY A 66 6.44 -46.81 14.43
N LEU A 67 6.42 -45.74 13.62
CA LEU A 67 5.70 -45.76 12.34
C LEU A 67 6.46 -46.56 11.27
N ASN A 68 5.73 -47.45 10.58
CA ASN A 68 6.26 -48.27 9.47
C ASN A 68 6.95 -47.38 8.42
N ARG A 69 8.16 -47.77 7.98
CA ARG A 69 9.01 -47.03 7.00
C ARG A 69 8.27 -46.56 5.73
N ARG A 70 7.15 -47.20 5.37
CA ARG A 70 6.36 -46.89 4.17
C ARG A 70 5.53 -45.60 4.31
N GLN A 71 5.05 -45.25 5.51
CA GLN A 71 4.38 -43.96 5.77
C GLN A 71 5.39 -42.80 5.85
N LYS A 72 6.61 -43.07 6.34
CA LYS A 72 7.70 -42.07 6.48
C LYS A 72 8.17 -41.41 5.18
N LYS A 73 7.83 -41.94 4.00
CA LYS A 73 8.34 -41.43 2.72
C LYS A 73 7.49 -40.30 2.13
N GLU A 74 6.21 -40.21 2.50
CA GLU A 74 5.27 -39.21 1.95
C GLU A 74 5.12 -37.96 2.84
N GLU A 75 5.53 -38.03 4.11
CA GLU A 75 5.41 -36.94 5.10
C GLU A 75 6.76 -36.33 5.51
N LYS A 76 7.72 -36.26 4.57
CA LYS A 76 8.91 -35.44 4.83
C LYS A 76 8.43 -33.98 4.95
N ASN A 77 8.60 -33.39 6.14
CA ASN A 77 8.22 -32.02 6.54
C ASN A 77 6.90 -31.85 7.29
N SER A 78 6.32 -32.90 7.88
CA SER A 78 5.27 -32.73 8.89
C SER A 78 5.87 -32.49 10.27
N PHE A 79 5.28 -31.54 10.99
CA PHE A 79 5.68 -31.16 12.35
C PHE A 79 4.51 -31.39 13.28
N SER A 80 4.78 -31.95 14.46
CA SER A 80 3.79 -32.13 15.50
C SER A 80 3.88 -31.03 16.54
N ALA A 81 2.75 -30.39 16.82
CA ALA A 81 2.58 -29.49 17.95
C ALA A 81 2.08 -30.29 19.17
N LYS A 82 2.76 -30.15 20.30
CA LYS A 82 2.33 -30.74 21.59
C LYS A 82 2.75 -29.87 22.76
N ARG A 83 2.08 -30.04 23.91
CA ARG A 83 2.41 -29.35 25.16
C ARG A 83 3.37 -30.19 26.00
N VAL A 84 4.41 -29.58 26.54
CA VAL A 84 5.33 -30.20 27.50
C VAL A 84 4.61 -30.38 28.83
N VAL A 85 4.40 -31.63 29.24
CA VAL A 85 3.78 -31.97 30.54
C VAL A 85 4.80 -32.50 31.55
N GLY A 86 5.91 -33.09 31.07
CA GLY A 86 6.98 -33.63 31.91
C GLY A 86 8.35 -33.21 31.43
N LEU A 87 9.23 -32.88 32.37
CA LEU A 87 10.63 -32.52 32.18
C LEU A 87 11.55 -33.70 32.53
N PRO A 88 12.85 -33.66 32.17
CA PRO A 88 13.81 -34.69 32.57
C PRO A 88 13.72 -35.04 34.06
N GLY A 89 13.66 -36.33 34.37
CA GLY A 89 13.55 -36.86 35.74
C GLY A 89 12.12 -36.97 36.28
N ASP A 90 11.12 -36.44 35.57
CA ASP A 90 9.73 -36.56 36.00
C ASP A 90 9.19 -37.98 35.89
N SER A 91 8.17 -38.28 36.70
CA SER A 91 7.35 -39.48 36.58
C SER A 91 5.92 -39.06 36.21
N ILE A 92 5.46 -39.44 35.02
CA ILE A 92 4.19 -39.02 34.43
C ILE A 92 3.25 -40.22 34.33
N TYR A 93 2.03 -40.09 34.83
CA TYR A 93 1.04 -41.15 34.69
C TYR A 93 0.47 -41.18 33.25
N ASN A 94 0.71 -42.28 32.55
CA ASN A 94 0.19 -42.56 31.23
C ASN A 94 -1.21 -43.17 31.34
N ASP A 95 -2.22 -42.37 31.02
CA ASP A 95 -3.63 -42.75 31.13
C ASP A 95 -4.08 -43.76 30.06
N LYS A 96 -3.37 -43.91 28.93
CA LYS A 96 -3.63 -44.94 27.91
C LYS A 96 -3.16 -46.31 28.38
N THR A 97 -1.94 -46.39 28.92
CA THR A 97 -1.35 -47.67 29.37
C THR A 97 -1.64 -48.01 30.83
N LYS A 98 -2.18 -47.06 31.61
CA LYS A 98 -2.41 -47.14 33.07
C LYS A 98 -1.13 -47.41 33.86
N LYS A 99 0.01 -46.88 33.40
CA LYS A 99 1.33 -47.02 34.04
C LYS A 99 1.97 -45.66 34.25
N THR A 100 2.99 -45.61 35.09
CA THR A 100 3.82 -44.39 35.25
C THR A 100 5.03 -44.51 34.35
N ASP A 101 5.18 -43.55 33.45
CA ASP A 101 6.34 -43.40 32.57
C ASP A 101 7.36 -42.48 33.24
N PHE A 102 8.63 -42.89 33.23
CA PHE A 102 9.73 -42.04 33.66
C PHE A 102 10.28 -41.26 32.47
N VAL A 103 10.51 -39.95 32.64
CA VAL A 103 11.06 -39.08 31.60
C VAL A 103 12.59 -39.09 31.68
N PRO A 104 13.29 -39.69 30.69
CA PRO A 104 14.75 -39.78 30.73
C PRO A 104 15.43 -38.42 30.71
N GLU A 105 16.69 -38.41 31.10
CA GLU A 105 17.58 -37.27 30.87
C GLU A 105 17.57 -36.87 29.40
N ARG A 106 17.57 -35.55 29.14
CA ARG A 106 17.54 -34.95 27.80
C ARG A 106 16.25 -35.20 26.99
N CYS A 107 15.19 -35.70 27.63
CA CYS A 107 13.89 -35.88 27.01
C CYS A 107 12.80 -35.06 27.71
N VAL A 108 11.69 -34.85 27.01
CA VAL A 108 10.46 -34.23 27.53
C VAL A 108 9.28 -35.14 27.26
N TYR A 109 8.31 -35.14 28.16
CA TYR A 109 7.04 -35.82 27.93
C TYR A 109 6.04 -34.81 27.39
N VAL A 110 5.45 -35.08 26.23
CA VAL A 110 4.56 -34.15 25.55
C VAL A 110 3.17 -34.75 25.37
N MET A 111 2.13 -33.93 25.46
CA MET A 111 0.74 -34.35 25.27
C MET A 111 -0.01 -33.33 24.43
N GLY A 112 -0.98 -33.81 23.65
CA GLY A 112 -1.93 -32.92 23.00
C GLY A 112 -3.00 -32.46 23.99
N ASP A 113 -3.50 -31.24 23.84
CA ASP A 113 -4.56 -30.72 24.71
C ASP A 113 -5.89 -31.46 24.47
N ASN A 114 -6.13 -31.97 23.25
CA ASN A 114 -7.23 -32.88 22.97
C ASN A 114 -6.81 -34.33 23.22
N ARG A 115 -6.87 -34.75 24.48
CA ARG A 115 -6.34 -36.04 24.94
C ARG A 115 -6.91 -37.25 24.21
N ALA A 116 -8.16 -37.18 23.78
CA ALA A 116 -8.84 -38.27 23.08
C ALA A 116 -8.36 -38.44 21.63
N GLU A 117 -7.95 -37.36 20.97
CA GLU A 117 -7.60 -37.31 19.54
C GLU A 117 -6.09 -37.06 19.32
N SER A 118 -5.29 -37.29 20.35
CA SER A 118 -3.85 -36.98 20.33
C SER A 118 -3.02 -38.25 20.37
N ASP A 119 -2.20 -38.43 19.33
CA ASP A 119 -1.04 -39.30 19.33
C ASP A 119 0.15 -38.51 19.91
N ASP A 120 0.56 -38.85 21.13
CA ASP A 120 1.54 -38.11 21.91
C ASP A 120 2.47 -39.04 22.72
N SER A 121 3.21 -38.52 23.71
CA SER A 121 4.20 -39.34 24.44
C SER A 121 3.58 -40.54 25.15
N ARG A 122 2.26 -40.60 25.31
CA ARG A 122 1.57 -41.80 25.79
C ARG A 122 1.67 -42.98 24.84
N ASP A 123 1.77 -42.71 23.54
CA ASP A 123 1.80 -43.70 22.46
C ASP A 123 3.23 -44.02 22.03
N PHE A 124 4.07 -42.99 21.90
CA PHE A 124 5.42 -43.11 21.33
C PHE A 124 6.56 -42.86 22.33
N GLY A 125 6.24 -42.50 23.57
CA GLY A 125 7.22 -42.19 24.61
C GLY A 125 7.76 -40.75 24.59
N PRO A 126 8.72 -40.43 25.47
CA PRO A 126 9.32 -39.10 25.58
C PRO A 126 10.03 -38.64 24.29
N VAL A 127 10.04 -37.33 24.04
CA VAL A 127 10.71 -36.67 22.90
C VAL A 127 12.07 -36.14 23.34
N GLU A 128 13.12 -36.41 22.57
CA GLU A 128 14.44 -35.82 22.82
C GLU A 128 14.41 -34.29 22.63
N ILE A 129 15.00 -33.55 23.57
CA ILE A 129 15.05 -32.08 23.53
C ILE A 129 15.73 -31.58 22.25
N SER A 130 16.74 -32.29 21.74
CA SER A 130 17.44 -31.95 20.50
C SER A 130 16.61 -32.11 19.22
N LYS A 131 15.42 -32.72 19.30
CA LYS A 131 14.48 -32.84 18.17
C LYS A 131 13.42 -31.74 18.16
N ILE A 132 13.40 -30.89 19.18
CA ILE A 132 12.50 -29.75 19.25
C ILE A 132 13.07 -28.64 18.35
N LEU A 133 12.24 -28.16 17.44
CA LEU A 133 12.63 -27.17 16.43
C LEU A 133 12.15 -25.78 16.80
N MET A 134 10.90 -25.67 17.26
CA MET A 134 10.26 -24.39 17.52
C MET A 134 9.43 -24.42 18.79
N GLU A 135 9.25 -23.25 19.38
CA GLU A 135 8.33 -22.99 20.49
C GLU A 135 7.20 -22.07 20.01
N HIS A 136 5.97 -22.37 20.41
CA HIS A 136 4.83 -21.46 20.25
C HIS A 136 4.95 -20.26 21.18
N VAL A 137 4.79 -19.07 20.64
CA VAL A 137 4.85 -17.81 21.40
C VAL A 137 3.46 -17.24 21.64
N ARG A 138 2.66 -17.15 20.58
CA ARG A 138 1.30 -16.60 20.65
C ARG A 138 0.44 -17.05 19.48
N GLN A 139 -0.84 -17.17 19.73
CA GLN A 139 -1.86 -17.20 18.69
C GLN A 139 -2.08 -15.77 18.20
N ILE A 140 -2.21 -15.58 16.88
CA ILE A 140 -2.52 -14.29 16.27
C ILE A 140 -3.89 -14.27 15.57
N TYR A 141 -4.46 -15.43 15.19
CA TYR A 141 -5.82 -15.57 14.64
C TYR A 141 -6.66 -16.61 15.41
N PRO A 142 -7.99 -16.39 15.62
CA PRO A 142 -8.77 -15.20 15.28
C PRO A 142 -8.55 -14.02 16.22
N THR A 143 -7.99 -14.28 17.40
CA THR A 143 -7.61 -13.27 18.38
C THR A 143 -6.18 -13.52 18.84
N VAL A 144 -5.50 -12.43 19.19
CA VAL A 144 -4.14 -12.46 19.69
C VAL A 144 -4.16 -12.93 21.14
N LYS A 145 -3.64 -14.14 21.37
CA LYS A 145 -3.50 -14.74 22.70
C LYS A 145 -2.06 -15.17 22.91
N ARG A 146 -1.44 -14.72 23.99
CA ARG A 146 -0.10 -15.20 24.36
C ARG A 146 -0.17 -16.65 24.84
N ALA A 147 0.96 -17.37 24.78
CA ALA A 147 1.05 -18.75 25.25
C ALA A 147 0.52 -18.93 26.69
N GLU A 148 0.69 -17.94 27.58
CA GLU A 148 0.18 -18.02 28.95
C GLU A 148 -1.35 -17.94 29.04
N ALA A 149 -2.00 -17.30 28.08
CA ALA A 149 -3.46 -17.24 27.98
C ALA A 149 -4.05 -18.51 27.35
N LEU A 150 -3.21 -19.36 26.74
CA LEU A 150 -3.58 -20.66 26.20
C LEU A 150 -3.51 -21.72 27.30
N VAL A 151 -4.41 -21.58 28.28
CA VAL A 151 -4.55 -22.52 29.39
C VAL A 151 -5.00 -23.88 28.85
N ASP A 152 -4.38 -24.96 29.32
CA ASP A 152 -4.92 -26.31 29.14
C ASP A 152 -6.27 -26.37 29.89
N THR A 153 -7.35 -26.22 29.12
CA THR A 153 -8.72 -26.25 29.65
C THR A 153 -9.24 -27.67 29.82
N VAL A 154 -8.52 -28.68 29.33
CA VAL A 154 -8.92 -30.08 29.32
C VAL A 154 -8.17 -30.86 30.40
N ASN A 155 -7.71 -30.20 31.46
CA ASN A 155 -7.08 -30.80 32.64
C ASN A 155 -8.05 -31.73 33.41
N ASP A 156 -8.42 -32.83 32.76
CA ASP A 156 -9.39 -33.83 33.14
C ASP A 156 -8.97 -34.62 34.38
N ASN A 157 -7.68 -34.63 34.69
CA ASN A 157 -7.14 -35.32 35.87
C ASN A 157 -7.04 -34.42 37.13
N LYS A 158 -7.32 -33.11 37.04
CA LYS A 158 -7.21 -32.12 38.14
C LYS A 158 -5.86 -32.11 38.87
N SER A 159 -4.86 -32.85 38.41
CA SER A 159 -3.61 -33.07 39.15
C SER A 159 -2.51 -32.10 38.74
N TRP A 160 -2.70 -31.37 37.65
CA TRP A 160 -1.71 -30.43 37.12
C TRP A 160 -2.30 -29.04 36.92
N ASN A 161 -2.14 -28.14 37.89
CA ASN A 161 -2.45 -26.74 37.66
C ASN A 161 -1.28 -26.07 36.92
N ILE A 162 -1.37 -25.95 35.59
CA ILE A 162 -0.32 -25.33 34.77
C ILE A 162 -0.02 -23.89 35.23
N GLN A 163 -1.00 -23.19 35.79
CA GLN A 163 -0.82 -21.81 36.27
C GLN A 163 0.27 -21.69 37.33
N ASP A 164 0.48 -22.74 38.15
CA ASP A 164 1.49 -22.72 39.22
C ASP A 164 2.92 -22.80 38.65
N TYR A 165 3.07 -23.24 37.40
CA TYR A 165 4.37 -23.47 36.75
C TYR A 165 4.64 -22.55 35.56
N ALA A 166 3.63 -21.79 35.12
CA ALA A 166 3.75 -20.84 34.02
C ALA A 166 4.61 -19.65 34.45
N LYS A 167 5.94 -19.79 34.33
CA LYS A 167 6.81 -18.60 34.31
C LYS A 167 6.46 -17.82 33.04
N PRO A 168 6.20 -16.50 33.12
CA PRO A 168 5.95 -15.70 31.94
C PRO A 168 7.15 -15.81 31.01
N TYR A 169 6.89 -15.91 29.70
CA TYR A 169 7.95 -15.88 28.71
C TYR A 169 8.82 -14.63 28.95
N PRO A 170 10.16 -14.73 28.94
CA PRO A 170 11.02 -13.58 29.21
C PRO A 170 10.73 -12.46 28.20
N ALA A 171 10.00 -11.43 28.61
CA ALA A 171 9.59 -10.33 27.73
C ALA A 171 10.79 -9.59 27.10
N ALA A 172 11.98 -9.76 27.67
CA ALA A 172 13.24 -9.21 27.18
C ALA A 172 13.71 -9.86 25.85
N GLU A 173 13.42 -11.13 25.60
CA GLU A 173 13.91 -11.82 24.39
C GLU A 173 13.16 -11.44 23.12
N LEU A 174 11.88 -11.05 23.24
CA LEU A 174 11.13 -10.50 22.11
C LEU A 174 11.68 -9.15 21.63
N ASN A 175 12.58 -8.49 22.36
CA ASN A 175 13.00 -7.11 22.06
C ASN A 175 14.45 -6.96 21.58
N ALA A 176 15.24 -8.03 21.55
CA ALA A 176 16.68 -7.93 21.33
C ALA A 176 17.16 -8.64 20.04
N THR A 177 17.76 -7.83 19.18
CA THR A 177 18.88 -8.13 18.25
C THR A 177 18.70 -8.72 16.85
N ASP A 178 17.71 -9.53 16.49
CA ASP A 178 17.60 -9.99 15.08
C ASP A 178 16.75 -9.05 14.21
N ARG A 179 17.30 -7.86 13.97
CA ARG A 179 16.59 -6.70 13.39
C ARG A 179 16.44 -6.68 11.87
N LYS A 180 16.82 -7.74 11.15
CA LYS A 180 16.74 -7.78 9.68
C LYS A 180 16.07 -9.01 9.10
N GLU A 181 15.58 -9.92 9.94
CA GLU A 181 14.98 -11.14 9.44
C GLU A 181 13.64 -10.81 8.77
N LEU A 182 13.60 -11.13 7.48
CA LEU A 182 12.37 -11.17 6.71
C LEU A 182 11.68 -12.50 6.99
N PHE A 183 10.39 -12.47 7.29
CA PHE A 183 9.61 -13.67 7.56
C PHE A 183 8.29 -13.62 6.79
N TRP A 184 7.69 -14.79 6.60
CA TRP A 184 6.42 -14.92 5.89
C TRP A 184 5.23 -14.81 6.84
N LEU A 185 4.24 -13.99 6.47
CA LEU A 185 2.96 -13.89 7.14
C LEU A 185 1.83 -14.39 6.22
N PRO A 186 1.12 -15.48 6.57
CA PRO A 186 0.02 -16.00 5.77
C PRO A 186 -1.24 -15.12 5.91
N LEU A 187 -1.91 -14.79 4.80
CA LEU A 187 -3.01 -13.83 4.75
C LEU A 187 -4.37 -14.47 5.05
N SER A 188 -4.56 -14.95 6.28
CA SER A 188 -5.92 -15.08 6.83
C SER A 188 -6.40 -13.76 7.48
N PHE A 189 -5.60 -12.70 7.38
CA PHE A 189 -5.80 -11.40 8.02
C PHE A 189 -5.70 -10.26 7.02
N GLY A 190 -6.47 -9.19 7.23
CA GLY A 190 -6.31 -7.98 6.43
C GLY A 190 -7.39 -7.81 5.36
N SER A 191 -8.65 -8.05 5.72
CA SER A 191 -9.79 -7.52 4.95
C SER A 191 -9.65 -6.02 4.68
N GLY A 192 -8.92 -5.31 5.56
CA GLY A 192 -8.59 -3.91 5.36
C GLY A 192 -7.83 -3.58 4.07
N LEU A 193 -7.15 -4.53 3.43
CA LEU A 193 -6.43 -4.29 2.17
C LEU A 193 -7.21 -4.73 0.91
N LEU A 194 -8.47 -5.13 1.05
CA LEU A 194 -9.33 -5.43 -0.09
C LEU A 194 -9.76 -4.14 -0.80
N PRO A 195 -9.99 -4.14 -2.12
CA PRO A 195 -9.73 -5.23 -3.06
C PRO A 195 -8.27 -5.26 -3.56
N THR A 196 -7.41 -4.33 -3.12
CA THR A 196 -6.02 -4.20 -3.60
C THR A 196 -5.24 -5.49 -3.47
N ILE A 197 -5.44 -6.21 -2.36
CA ILE A 197 -4.81 -7.51 -2.11
C ILE A 197 -5.91 -8.55 -1.92
N PRO A 198 -5.99 -9.59 -2.76
CA PRO A 198 -7.04 -10.59 -2.66
C PRO A 198 -6.93 -11.37 -1.34
N LYS A 199 -8.09 -11.66 -0.76
CA LYS A 199 -8.24 -12.30 0.56
C LYS A 199 -7.63 -13.71 0.60
N GLU A 200 -7.69 -14.41 -0.52
CA GLU A 200 -7.17 -15.77 -0.64
C GLU A 200 -5.81 -15.74 -1.32
N LYS A 201 -4.99 -16.77 -1.07
CA LYS A 201 -3.78 -17.06 -1.85
C LYS A 201 -2.68 -15.97 -1.77
N THR A 202 -2.59 -15.25 -0.66
CA THR A 202 -1.56 -14.23 -0.50
C THR A 202 -0.64 -14.53 0.69
N SER A 203 0.64 -14.28 0.51
CA SER A 203 1.66 -14.32 1.57
C SER A 203 2.47 -13.03 1.54
N PHE A 204 2.73 -12.45 2.70
CA PHE A 204 3.59 -11.26 2.81
C PHE A 204 4.98 -11.64 3.28
N LEU A 205 5.97 -11.04 2.65
CA LEU A 205 7.31 -10.97 3.19
C LEU A 205 7.38 -9.73 4.08
N CYS A 206 7.48 -9.94 5.39
CA CYS A 206 7.43 -8.89 6.39
C CYS A 206 8.77 -8.78 7.12
N ARG A 207 9.06 -7.56 7.61
CA ARG A 207 10.06 -7.34 8.66
C ARG A 207 9.40 -6.74 9.88
N ARG A 208 10.11 -6.74 11.00
CA ARG A 208 9.69 -5.99 12.18
C ARG A 208 9.60 -4.49 11.89
N ALA A 209 8.56 -3.85 12.42
CA ALA A 209 8.41 -2.41 12.34
C ALA A 209 9.43 -1.70 13.24
N GLU A 210 10.17 -0.76 12.65
CA GLU A 210 11.02 0.16 13.38
C GLU A 210 10.34 1.54 13.35
N PRO A 211 9.88 2.09 14.48
CA PRO A 211 9.08 3.31 14.50
C PRO A 211 9.71 4.50 13.75
N THR A 212 11.03 4.60 13.77
CA THR A 212 11.81 5.66 13.10
C THR A 212 11.97 5.46 11.59
N ALA A 213 11.70 4.25 11.08
CA ALA A 213 11.84 3.91 9.67
C ALA A 213 10.50 3.86 8.90
N LEU A 214 9.37 4.03 9.60
CA LEU A 214 8.04 4.02 9.01
C LEU A 214 7.81 5.22 8.09
N LYS A 215 7.11 4.98 6.99
CA LYS A 215 6.79 5.98 5.97
C LYS A 215 5.29 5.95 5.66
N ILE A 216 4.75 7.08 5.22
CA ILE A 216 3.43 7.10 4.59
C ILE A 216 3.47 6.15 3.39
N GLY A 217 2.43 5.34 3.24
CA GLY A 217 2.33 4.34 2.19
C GLY A 217 2.75 2.91 2.59
N ASP A 218 3.55 2.77 3.67
CA ASP A 218 3.94 1.47 4.20
C ASP A 218 2.69 0.65 4.57
N VAL A 219 2.67 -0.62 4.16
CA VAL A 219 1.67 -1.60 4.59
C VAL A 219 2.18 -2.22 5.88
N VAL A 220 1.39 -2.13 6.95
CA VAL A 220 1.81 -2.58 8.28
C VAL A 220 0.79 -3.50 8.91
N THR A 221 1.27 -4.46 9.71
CA THR A 221 0.42 -5.17 10.65
C THR A 221 0.36 -4.46 11.98
N TYR A 222 -0.78 -4.47 12.62
CA TYR A 222 -0.95 -3.84 13.92
C TYR A 222 -1.95 -4.57 14.79
N THR A 223 -1.77 -4.44 16.11
CA THR A 223 -2.72 -4.94 17.09
C THR A 223 -3.67 -3.87 17.56
N ARG A 224 -4.92 -4.24 17.78
CA ARG A 224 -5.90 -3.37 18.44
C ARG A 224 -6.90 -4.19 19.24
N MET A 225 -7.59 -3.54 20.17
CA MET A 225 -8.75 -4.12 20.84
C MET A 225 -9.98 -4.03 19.92
N ASN A 226 -10.73 -5.12 19.80
CA ASN A 226 -12.04 -5.14 19.16
C ASN A 226 -13.14 -4.69 20.15
N GLN A 227 -14.39 -4.65 19.69
CA GLN A 227 -15.54 -4.26 20.53
C GLN A 227 -15.75 -5.22 21.73
N SER A 228 -15.38 -6.50 21.55
CA SER A 228 -15.39 -7.53 22.59
C SER A 228 -14.18 -7.45 23.55
N LYS A 229 -13.33 -6.43 23.41
CA LYS A 229 -12.07 -6.23 24.17
C LYS A 229 -11.00 -7.30 23.92
N GLU A 230 -11.14 -8.09 22.86
CA GLU A 230 -10.11 -9.02 22.44
C GLU A 230 -9.09 -8.29 21.58
N THR A 231 -7.82 -8.67 21.72
CA THR A 231 -6.78 -8.14 20.83
C THR A 231 -6.86 -8.89 19.50
N ILE A 232 -6.85 -8.18 18.39
CA ILE A 232 -6.78 -8.76 17.04
C ILE A 232 -5.57 -8.20 16.30
N LEU A 233 -5.06 -8.94 15.33
CA LEU A 233 -4.01 -8.52 14.41
C LEU A 233 -4.65 -8.15 13.06
N GLU A 234 -4.43 -6.92 12.60
CA GLU A 234 -4.96 -6.42 11.34
C GLU A 234 -3.83 -5.86 10.46
N MET A 235 -4.18 -5.50 9.22
CA MET A 235 -3.25 -4.94 8.25
C MET A 235 -3.87 -3.74 7.55
N SER A 236 -3.11 -2.65 7.42
CA SER A 236 -3.56 -1.41 6.78
C SER A 236 -2.35 -0.60 6.31
N ARG A 237 -2.60 0.47 5.56
CA ARG A 237 -1.57 1.37 5.04
C ARG A 237 -1.40 2.58 5.96
N ILE A 238 -0.16 3.05 6.14
CA ILE A 238 0.08 4.31 6.85
C ILE A 238 -0.37 5.47 5.96
N ALA A 239 -1.37 6.23 6.41
CA ALA A 239 -1.86 7.43 5.73
C ALA A 239 -1.32 8.74 6.36
N GLY A 240 -0.78 8.69 7.57
CA GLY A 240 -0.13 9.83 8.22
C GLY A 240 0.78 9.42 9.37
N LEU A 241 1.87 10.14 9.54
CA LEU A 241 2.86 10.01 10.61
C LEU A 241 2.70 11.16 11.61
N PHE A 242 3.43 11.10 12.73
CA PHE A 242 3.45 12.16 13.73
C PHE A 242 3.61 13.55 13.13
N GLY A 243 2.68 14.45 13.46
CA GLY A 243 2.69 15.85 13.03
C GLY A 243 1.86 16.11 11.77
N ASP A 244 1.58 15.08 10.98
CA ASP A 244 0.79 15.20 9.76
C ASP A 244 -0.67 15.55 10.05
N PHE A 245 -1.31 16.17 9.05
CA PHE A 245 -2.74 16.39 9.02
C PHE A 245 -3.38 15.44 8.01
N VAL A 246 -4.31 14.62 8.48
CA VAL A 246 -5.02 13.61 7.68
C VAL A 246 -6.49 13.94 7.59
N VAL A 247 -7.11 13.68 6.44
CA VAL A 247 -8.55 13.81 6.27
C VAL A 247 -9.21 12.53 6.78
N ASN A 248 -9.94 12.62 7.88
CA ASN A 248 -10.83 11.57 8.32
C ASN A 248 -12.19 11.78 7.61
N ASP A 249 -12.38 11.08 6.51
CA ASP A 249 -13.58 11.12 5.67
C ASP A 249 -14.83 10.61 6.40
N ARG A 250 -14.72 9.55 7.22
CA ARG A 250 -15.83 9.02 8.03
C ARG A 250 -16.32 10.03 9.07
N LYS A 251 -15.39 10.75 9.72
CA LYS A 251 -15.71 11.80 10.69
C LYS A 251 -15.87 13.19 10.08
N LYS A 252 -15.70 13.32 8.76
CA LYS A 252 -15.79 14.57 7.97
C LYS A 252 -14.95 15.71 8.58
N ARG A 253 -13.73 15.41 9.03
CA ARG A 253 -12.83 16.39 9.67
C ARG A 253 -11.36 16.13 9.33
N VAL A 254 -10.52 17.14 9.51
CA VAL A 254 -9.06 17.00 9.45
C VAL A 254 -8.55 16.70 10.87
N GLU A 255 -7.69 15.70 11.00
CA GLU A 255 -7.09 15.29 12.27
C GLU A 255 -5.57 15.47 12.20
N LYS A 256 -4.97 15.96 13.28
CA LYS A 256 -3.51 15.99 13.43
C LYS A 256 -3.06 14.69 14.09
N VAL A 257 -2.09 14.00 13.50
CA VAL A 257 -1.55 12.76 14.06
C VAL A 257 -0.68 13.08 15.30
N PRO A 258 -1.03 12.58 16.50
CA PRO A 258 -0.30 12.85 17.73
C PRO A 258 1.12 12.25 17.74
N ARG A 259 1.92 12.66 18.73
CA ARG A 259 3.25 12.10 18.96
C ARG A 259 3.15 10.62 19.29
N ASN A 260 4.09 9.85 18.74
CA ASN A 260 4.15 8.39 18.88
C ASN A 260 2.90 7.67 18.34
N CYS A 261 2.20 8.28 17.39
CA CYS A 261 1.08 7.68 16.70
C CYS A 261 1.27 7.65 15.18
N VAL A 262 0.52 6.78 14.54
CA VAL A 262 0.30 6.71 13.09
C VAL A 262 -1.19 6.73 12.79
N PHE A 263 -1.58 7.19 11.62
CA PHE A 263 -2.94 7.08 11.13
C PHE A 263 -2.98 6.01 10.04
N LEU A 264 -3.74 4.94 10.27
CA LEU A 264 -3.82 3.77 9.38
C LEU A 264 -5.13 3.77 8.61
N VAL A 265 -5.06 3.53 7.31
CA VAL A 265 -6.23 3.43 6.42
C VAL A 265 -6.14 2.13 5.64
N GLY A 266 -7.20 1.33 5.70
CA GLY A 266 -7.39 0.20 4.82
C GLY A 266 -7.74 0.66 3.41
N ASP A 267 -7.31 -0.11 2.41
CA ASP A 267 -7.71 0.06 1.02
C ASP A 267 -9.22 -0.23 0.85
N ASP A 268 -9.83 -1.00 1.75
CA ASP A 268 -11.27 -1.19 1.79
C ASP A 268 -11.93 0.02 2.48
N LYS A 269 -12.92 0.62 1.82
CA LYS A 269 -13.70 1.72 2.40
C LYS A 269 -14.48 1.31 3.65
N ASP A 270 -14.70 0.01 3.85
CA ASP A 270 -15.42 -0.58 4.98
C ASP A 270 -14.45 -1.21 6.02
N ALA A 271 -13.14 -1.09 5.81
CA ALA A 271 -12.11 -1.54 6.76
C ALA A 271 -12.27 -0.88 8.14
N HIS A 272 -12.14 -1.63 9.23
CA HIS A 272 -12.14 -1.02 10.55
C HIS A 272 -10.74 -0.49 10.91
N ASP A 273 -10.49 0.80 10.71
CA ASP A 273 -9.16 1.42 10.79
C ASP A 273 -9.15 2.77 11.54
N SER A 274 -8.08 3.57 11.42
CA SER A 274 -7.96 4.85 12.14
C SER A 274 -9.07 5.86 11.81
N ARG A 275 -9.82 5.69 10.72
CA ARG A 275 -11.01 6.51 10.45
C ARG A 275 -12.07 6.29 11.53
N ASP A 276 -12.19 5.07 12.07
CA ASP A 276 -13.12 4.73 13.15
C ASP A 276 -12.52 5.08 14.52
N PHE A 277 -11.37 4.50 14.85
CA PHE A 277 -10.81 4.56 16.21
C PHE A 277 -9.80 5.69 16.43
N GLY A 278 -9.45 6.44 15.39
CA GLY A 278 -8.46 7.52 15.46
C GLY A 278 -7.01 7.04 15.30
N PRO A 279 -6.03 7.92 15.54
CA PRO A 279 -4.61 7.57 15.46
C PRO A 279 -4.23 6.40 16.37
N LEU A 280 -3.43 5.47 15.86
CA LEU A 280 -2.93 4.29 16.57
C LEU A 280 -1.55 4.57 17.18
N SER A 281 -1.30 4.08 18.40
CA SER A 281 0.04 4.11 19.00
C SER A 281 1.05 3.32 18.16
N LEU A 282 2.28 3.84 18.02
CA LEU A 282 3.39 3.15 17.35
C LEU A 282 3.73 1.81 18.00
N ASN A 283 3.47 1.66 19.31
CA ASN A 283 3.70 0.39 20.02
C ASN A 283 2.74 -0.73 19.59
N CYS A 284 1.65 -0.39 18.89
CA CYS A 284 0.71 -1.35 18.33
C CYS A 284 1.11 -1.79 16.91
N VAL A 285 2.05 -1.12 16.25
CA VAL A 285 2.54 -1.49 14.91
C VAL A 285 3.64 -2.54 15.07
N GLU A 286 3.42 -3.73 14.51
CA GLU A 286 4.32 -4.87 14.75
C GLU A 286 5.28 -5.12 13.59
N HIS A 287 4.78 -5.08 12.36
CA HIS A 287 5.52 -5.48 11.17
C HIS A 287 5.22 -4.56 9.99
N VAL A 288 6.18 -4.45 9.08
CA VAL A 288 6.04 -3.78 7.77
C VAL A 288 6.11 -4.86 6.70
N ALA A 289 5.13 -4.90 5.80
CA ALA A 289 5.16 -5.75 4.62
C ALA A 289 6.05 -5.11 3.54
N GLU A 290 7.09 -5.82 3.14
CA GLU A 290 8.02 -5.39 2.09
C GLU A 290 7.50 -5.78 0.70
N THR A 291 7.02 -7.02 0.58
CA THR A 291 6.50 -7.58 -0.68
C THR A 291 5.28 -8.43 -0.40
N CYS A 292 4.36 -8.45 -1.36
CA CYS A 292 3.19 -9.33 -1.37
C CYS A 292 3.35 -10.37 -2.47
N TYR A 293 3.08 -11.64 -2.18
CA TYR A 293 3.10 -12.71 -3.16
C TYR A 293 1.71 -13.29 -3.27
N VAL A 294 1.13 -13.27 -4.47
CA VAL A 294 -0.20 -13.79 -4.74
C VAL A 294 -0.06 -15.06 -5.58
N THR A 295 -0.69 -16.16 -5.16
CA THR A 295 -0.76 -17.39 -5.96
C THR A 295 -1.65 -17.13 -7.17
N GLN A 296 -1.19 -17.52 -8.35
CA GLN A 296 -1.93 -17.36 -9.59
C GLN A 296 -3.09 -18.38 -9.68
N GLU A 297 -3.89 -18.27 -10.75
CA GLU A 297 -5.06 -19.14 -10.98
C GLU A 297 -4.69 -20.62 -11.04
N ASP A 298 -3.48 -20.94 -11.51
CA ASP A 298 -2.96 -22.31 -11.56
C ASP A 298 -2.76 -22.95 -10.17
N GLY A 299 -2.81 -22.16 -9.10
CA GLY A 299 -2.59 -22.60 -7.72
C GLY A 299 -1.15 -23.07 -7.41
N LEU A 300 -0.23 -22.95 -8.38
CA LEU A 300 1.13 -23.48 -8.30
C LEU A 300 2.19 -22.40 -8.45
N SER A 301 1.89 -21.30 -9.15
CA SER A 301 2.82 -20.19 -9.34
C SER A 301 2.47 -19.00 -8.46
N TRP A 302 3.50 -18.23 -8.11
CA TRP A 302 3.38 -17.01 -7.30
C TRP A 302 3.81 -15.81 -8.12
N ARG A 303 3.07 -14.70 -8.00
CA ARG A 303 3.44 -13.40 -8.54
C ARG A 303 3.79 -12.46 -7.40
N ALA A 304 5.03 -11.96 -7.39
CA ALA A 304 5.40 -10.86 -6.52
C ALA A 304 4.69 -9.58 -6.99
N MET A 305 4.06 -8.89 -6.05
CA MET A 305 3.45 -7.58 -6.22
C MET A 305 4.22 -6.56 -5.40
N ASP A 306 4.69 -5.52 -6.08
CA ASP A 306 5.30 -4.37 -5.41
C ASP A 306 4.20 -3.55 -4.71
N LEU A 307 4.25 -3.52 -3.38
CA LEU A 307 3.28 -2.82 -2.54
C LEU A 307 3.33 -1.29 -2.72
N LYS A 308 4.45 -0.76 -3.22
CA LYS A 308 4.63 0.67 -3.54
C LYS A 308 4.03 1.02 -4.88
N ALA A 309 4.12 0.13 -5.87
CA ALA A 309 3.50 0.34 -7.18
C ALA A 309 1.95 0.47 -7.09
N LEU A 310 1.35 -0.15 -6.07
CA LEU A 310 -0.09 -0.07 -5.79
C LEU A 310 -0.54 1.31 -5.27
N GLU A 311 0.36 2.14 -4.73
CA GLU A 311 0.04 3.51 -4.29
C GLU A 311 -0.38 4.43 -5.45
N ASN A 312 0.12 4.15 -6.65
CA ASN A 312 -0.19 4.91 -7.86
C ASN A 312 -1.54 4.48 -8.49
N GLY A 313 -2.17 3.43 -7.95
CA GLY A 313 -3.26 2.71 -8.59
C GLY A 313 -4.66 3.28 -8.39
N LYS A 314 -5.06 3.72 -7.18
CA LYS A 314 -6.38 4.32 -6.90
C LYS A 314 -6.55 4.78 -5.43
N SER A 315 -7.17 5.95 -5.28
CA SER A 315 -8.20 6.34 -4.29
C SER A 315 -7.93 6.85 -2.86
N VAL A 316 -6.75 6.82 -2.24
CA VAL A 316 -6.61 7.48 -0.89
C VAL A 316 -5.98 8.88 -0.97
N ASN A 317 -5.22 9.16 -2.03
CA ASN A 317 -4.40 10.37 -2.09
C ASN A 317 -5.11 11.62 -2.66
N PHE A 318 -6.26 11.53 -3.33
CA PHE A 318 -6.69 12.64 -4.19
C PHE A 318 -6.96 13.97 -3.46
N LEU A 319 -7.40 13.97 -2.20
CA LEU A 319 -7.64 15.21 -1.43
C LEU A 319 -6.39 15.70 -0.67
N CYS A 320 -5.68 14.80 0.02
CA CYS A 320 -4.46 15.15 0.75
C CYS A 320 -3.33 15.52 -0.21
N GLN A 321 -3.19 14.82 -1.33
CA GLN A 321 -2.19 15.10 -2.34
C GLN A 321 -2.47 16.43 -3.04
N GLN A 322 -3.73 16.82 -3.31
CA GLN A 322 -4.02 18.17 -3.80
C GLN A 322 -3.65 19.27 -2.80
N PHE A 323 -3.87 19.05 -1.50
CA PHE A 323 -3.49 20.01 -0.46
C PHE A 323 -1.96 20.08 -0.29
N LEU A 324 -1.29 18.92 -0.30
CA LEU A 324 0.18 18.82 -0.23
C LEU A 324 0.85 19.35 -1.50
N GLU A 325 0.24 19.15 -2.67
CA GLU A 325 0.66 19.69 -3.97
C GLU A 325 0.47 21.20 -4.01
N ALA A 326 -0.65 21.73 -3.51
CA ALA A 326 -0.85 23.17 -3.37
C ALA A 326 0.17 23.80 -2.41
N HIS A 327 0.46 23.13 -1.29
CA HIS A 327 1.47 23.58 -0.32
C HIS A 327 2.88 23.54 -0.90
N LYS A 328 3.30 22.40 -1.51
CA LYS A 328 4.60 22.26 -2.18
C LYS A 328 4.73 23.18 -3.38
N ALA A 329 3.66 23.43 -4.13
CA ALA A 329 3.67 24.41 -5.22
C ALA A 329 3.90 25.83 -4.69
N LEU A 330 3.30 26.19 -3.55
CA LEU A 330 3.52 27.47 -2.87
C LEU A 330 4.96 27.57 -2.31
N GLU A 331 5.49 26.51 -1.69
CA GLU A 331 6.88 26.46 -1.21
C GLU A 331 7.90 26.55 -2.35
N ASN A 332 7.68 25.84 -3.45
CA ASN A 332 8.56 25.90 -4.61
C ASN A 332 8.48 27.26 -5.33
N LEU A 333 7.31 27.90 -5.36
CA LEU A 333 7.18 29.27 -5.85
C LEU A 333 7.99 30.23 -4.98
N ALA A 334 7.94 30.06 -3.66
CA ALA A 334 8.67 30.87 -2.68
C ALA A 334 10.20 30.71 -2.81
N LEU A 335 10.68 29.47 -2.95
CA LEU A 335 12.09 29.15 -3.09
C LEU A 335 12.70 29.63 -4.41
N SER A 336 11.92 29.68 -5.49
CA SER A 336 12.45 30.04 -6.82
C SER A 336 12.76 31.53 -7.01
N LYS A 337 12.31 32.43 -6.12
CA LYS A 337 12.39 33.89 -6.33
C LYS A 337 12.55 34.78 -5.09
N ASN A 338 13.06 34.28 -3.95
CA ASN A 338 13.18 35.08 -2.70
C ASN A 338 11.83 35.70 -2.24
N HIS A 339 10.69 35.10 -2.58
CA HIS A 339 9.39 35.61 -2.16
C HIS A 339 8.80 34.70 -1.08
N SER A 340 8.20 35.28 -0.04
CA SER A 340 7.51 34.50 0.97
C SER A 340 6.01 34.48 0.69
N ALA A 341 5.39 33.32 0.81
CA ALA A 341 3.93 33.21 0.86
C ALA A 341 3.55 32.61 2.22
N THR A 342 2.73 33.32 2.98
CA THR A 342 2.26 32.85 4.29
C THR A 342 0.77 32.55 4.20
N VAL A 343 0.39 31.30 4.48
CA VAL A 343 -1.01 30.88 4.58
C VAL A 343 -1.44 30.99 6.03
N THR A 344 -2.47 31.79 6.32
CA THR A 344 -3.01 31.97 7.68
C THR A 344 -4.50 31.68 7.71
N HIS A 345 -5.04 31.40 8.89
CA HIS A 345 -6.48 31.28 9.06
C HIS A 345 -7.18 32.57 8.61
N PHE A 346 -8.31 32.39 7.93
CA PHE A 346 -9.09 33.50 7.41
C PHE A 346 -9.59 34.42 8.53
N ASN A 347 -9.21 35.70 8.49
CA ASN A 347 -9.69 36.71 9.42
C ASN A 347 -10.63 37.70 8.70
N PRO A 348 -11.95 37.60 8.87
CA PRO A 348 -12.91 38.44 8.16
C PRO A 348 -12.76 39.94 8.43
N LYS A 349 -12.12 40.34 9.54
CA LYS A 349 -11.92 41.75 9.89
C LYS A 349 -10.75 42.41 9.16
N ALA A 350 -9.81 41.62 8.62
CA ALA A 350 -8.56 42.12 8.05
C ALA A 350 -8.51 42.05 6.51
N ILE A 351 -9.64 41.75 5.88
CA ILE A 351 -9.70 41.48 4.44
C ILE A 351 -9.70 42.74 3.61
N LYS A 352 -8.99 42.67 2.50
CA LYS A 352 -8.93 43.70 1.47
C LYS A 352 -9.24 43.09 0.11
N ARG A 353 -9.67 43.93 -0.84
CA ARG A 353 -9.76 43.53 -2.24
C ARG A 353 -8.39 43.11 -2.77
N GLY A 354 -8.37 42.17 -3.70
CA GLY A 354 -7.15 41.58 -4.26
C GLY A 354 -6.50 40.51 -3.39
N GLN A 355 -6.92 40.36 -2.12
CA GLN A 355 -6.42 39.32 -1.22
C GLN A 355 -6.75 37.94 -1.79
N LEU A 356 -5.73 37.08 -1.90
CA LEU A 356 -5.88 35.69 -2.32
C LEU A 356 -6.38 34.86 -1.14
N VAL A 357 -7.39 34.03 -1.39
CA VAL A 357 -8.01 33.16 -0.37
C VAL A 357 -8.22 31.76 -0.90
N ILE A 358 -8.21 30.78 0.02
CA ILE A 358 -8.59 29.39 -0.24
C ILE A 358 -9.99 29.19 0.32
N TYR A 359 -10.92 28.73 -0.50
CA TYR A 359 -12.32 28.55 -0.14
C TYR A 359 -12.86 27.19 -0.61
N SER A 360 -13.92 26.74 0.04
CA SER A 360 -14.66 25.54 -0.34
C SER A 360 -16.04 25.91 -0.86
N TYR A 361 -16.45 25.42 -2.01
CA TYR A 361 -17.82 25.60 -2.51
C TYR A 361 -18.46 24.24 -2.83
N GLY A 362 -19.79 24.20 -2.74
CA GLY A 362 -20.57 23.04 -3.15
C GLY A 362 -20.73 23.03 -4.66
N TYR A 363 -20.44 21.91 -5.29
CA TYR A 363 -20.67 21.66 -6.71
C TYR A 363 -21.59 20.44 -6.82
N ARG A 364 -22.61 20.53 -7.68
CA ARG A 364 -23.37 19.36 -8.10
C ARG A 364 -22.86 18.93 -9.46
N ASP A 365 -22.48 17.66 -9.56
CA ASP A 365 -22.17 17.06 -10.84
C ASP A 365 -23.45 16.84 -11.68
N GLU A 366 -23.27 16.37 -12.90
CA GLU A 366 -24.36 16.02 -13.83
C GLU A 366 -25.31 14.94 -13.27
N ASN A 367 -24.86 14.17 -12.28
CA ASN A 367 -25.64 13.14 -11.60
C ASN A 367 -26.31 13.65 -10.31
N ASN A 368 -26.29 14.96 -10.07
CA ASN A 368 -26.89 15.62 -8.90
C ASN A 368 -26.20 15.25 -7.56
N ASN A 369 -24.99 14.68 -7.59
CA ASN A 369 -24.22 14.40 -6.39
C ASN A 369 -23.59 15.68 -5.85
N ASN A 370 -23.76 15.94 -4.55
CA ASN A 370 -23.13 17.09 -3.90
C ASN A 370 -21.66 16.75 -3.56
N SER A 371 -20.74 17.41 -4.25
CA SER A 371 -19.31 17.39 -3.93
C SER A 371 -18.88 18.75 -3.36
N LYS A 372 -17.84 18.76 -2.52
CA LYS A 372 -17.17 20.00 -2.09
C LYS A 372 -15.86 20.12 -2.82
N VAL A 373 -15.62 21.27 -3.45
CA VAL A 373 -14.38 21.57 -4.18
C VAL A 373 -13.64 22.66 -3.43
N LEU A 374 -12.32 22.51 -3.29
CA LEU A 374 -11.42 23.55 -2.82
C LEU A 374 -10.92 24.36 -4.01
N ALA A 375 -10.96 25.68 -3.89
CA ALA A 375 -10.52 26.60 -4.93
C ALA A 375 -9.74 27.78 -4.32
N MET A 376 -9.00 28.47 -5.19
CA MET A 376 -8.23 29.67 -4.87
C MET A 376 -8.64 30.81 -5.78
N ALA A 377 -8.98 31.95 -5.19
CA ALA A 377 -9.41 33.13 -5.92
C ALA A 377 -9.11 34.40 -5.12
N ARG A 378 -9.22 35.56 -5.78
CA ARG A 378 -9.08 36.87 -5.13
C ARG A 378 -10.42 37.41 -4.71
N ILE A 379 -10.43 38.09 -3.58
CA ILE A 379 -11.60 38.86 -3.14
C ILE A 379 -11.71 40.10 -4.03
N VAL A 380 -12.74 40.19 -4.85
CA VAL A 380 -13.01 41.36 -5.70
C VAL A 380 -14.18 42.20 -5.19
N GLY A 381 -15.06 41.61 -4.38
CA GLY A 381 -16.16 42.31 -3.70
C GLY A 381 -16.24 41.99 -2.22
N LEU A 382 -16.34 43.03 -1.41
CA LEU A 382 -16.55 42.93 0.03
C LEU A 382 -18.03 42.84 0.37
N SER A 383 -18.32 42.38 1.59
CA SER A 383 -19.69 42.24 2.07
C SER A 383 -20.48 43.55 1.97
N LYS A 384 -21.71 43.47 1.44
CA LYS A 384 -22.66 44.57 1.15
C LYS A 384 -22.31 45.47 -0.03
N GLU A 385 -21.17 45.27 -0.71
CA GLU A 385 -20.82 46.05 -1.89
C GLU A 385 -21.68 45.66 -3.11
N LEU A 386 -21.87 46.59 -4.04
CA LEU A 386 -22.37 46.31 -5.38
C LEU A 386 -21.19 46.02 -6.30
N ILE A 387 -21.23 44.88 -6.99
CA ILE A 387 -20.19 44.42 -7.91
C ILE A 387 -20.83 44.12 -9.26
N LEU A 388 -20.14 44.49 -10.34
CA LEU A 388 -20.51 44.04 -11.68
C LEU A 388 -19.99 42.61 -11.86
N ASN A 389 -20.91 41.65 -11.92
CA ASN A 389 -20.59 40.31 -12.41
C ASN A 389 -20.41 40.42 -13.93
N ASP A 390 -19.15 40.38 -14.38
CA ASP A 390 -18.77 40.55 -15.78
C ASP A 390 -19.20 39.36 -16.66
N LEU A 391 -19.44 38.18 -16.08
CA LEU A 391 -19.95 37.03 -16.81
C LEU A 391 -21.45 37.18 -17.13
N SER A 392 -22.25 37.62 -16.15
CA SER A 392 -23.70 37.80 -16.34
C SER A 392 -24.08 39.21 -16.81
N ASN A 393 -23.12 40.14 -16.83
CA ASN A 393 -23.30 41.57 -17.05
C ASN A 393 -24.39 42.20 -16.15
N LYS A 394 -24.42 41.82 -14.87
CA LYS A 394 -25.39 42.31 -13.88
C LYS A 394 -24.69 42.90 -12.66
N LEU A 395 -25.28 43.96 -12.11
CA LEU A 395 -24.90 44.46 -10.79
C LEU A 395 -25.50 43.54 -9.73
N GLU A 396 -24.64 42.97 -8.90
CA GLU A 396 -25.00 42.09 -7.80
C GLU A 396 -24.58 42.71 -6.47
N GLN A 397 -25.47 42.67 -5.49
CA GLN A 397 -25.13 43.07 -4.13
C GLN A 397 -24.55 41.86 -3.38
N VAL A 398 -23.29 41.98 -2.93
CA VAL A 398 -22.64 40.95 -2.13
C VAL A 398 -23.36 40.83 -0.79
N PRO A 399 -23.87 39.65 -0.38
CA PRO A 399 -24.59 39.49 0.87
C PRO A 399 -23.77 39.88 2.12
N LYS A 400 -24.48 40.11 3.23
CA LYS A 400 -23.85 40.25 4.55
C LYS A 400 -23.10 38.94 4.87
N ASN A 401 -21.86 39.04 5.35
CA ASN A 401 -20.98 37.89 5.68
C ASN A 401 -20.61 37.03 4.46
N ALA A 402 -20.55 37.59 3.26
CA ALA A 402 -20.07 36.93 2.07
C ALA A 402 -19.05 37.80 1.32
N TYR A 403 -18.30 37.19 0.41
CA TYR A 403 -17.32 37.84 -0.45
C TYR A 403 -17.54 37.39 -1.90
N PHE A 404 -17.35 38.32 -2.84
CA PHE A 404 -17.34 37.98 -4.25
C PHE A 404 -15.91 37.65 -4.66
N LEU A 405 -15.68 36.41 -5.10
CA LEU A 405 -14.37 35.89 -5.44
C LEU A 405 -14.21 35.79 -6.96
N ALA A 406 -13.11 36.29 -7.51
CA ALA A 406 -12.76 36.09 -8.91
C ALA A 406 -11.38 35.46 -9.00
N ALA A 407 -11.27 34.38 -9.77
CA ALA A 407 -10.00 33.77 -10.07
C ALA A 407 -9.27 34.59 -11.15
N ASP A 408 -7.94 34.54 -11.12
CA ASP A 408 -7.09 35.31 -12.04
C ASP A 408 -7.30 34.85 -13.50
N ASN A 409 -7.61 33.56 -13.74
CA ASN A 409 -8.02 33.06 -15.06
C ASN A 409 -9.53 33.10 -15.24
N ARG A 410 -10.03 34.30 -15.54
CA ARG A 410 -11.46 34.59 -15.65
C ARG A 410 -12.22 33.70 -16.65
N ASN A 411 -11.56 33.17 -17.68
CA ASN A 411 -12.24 32.44 -18.75
C ASN A 411 -12.39 30.94 -18.46
N LYS A 412 -11.65 30.40 -17.48
CA LYS A 412 -11.59 28.95 -17.24
C LYS A 412 -11.92 28.54 -15.81
N ALA A 413 -11.92 29.48 -14.87
CA ALA A 413 -12.06 29.16 -13.46
C ALA A 413 -13.52 29.30 -12.97
N PRO A 414 -14.08 28.28 -12.32
CA PRO A 414 -15.35 28.39 -11.61
C PRO A 414 -15.15 29.22 -10.32
N ASP A 415 -15.66 30.44 -10.32
CA ASP A 415 -15.61 31.39 -9.21
C ASP A 415 -16.98 32.07 -8.96
N SER A 416 -17.04 33.11 -8.13
CA SER A 416 -18.31 33.75 -7.76
C SER A 416 -19.12 34.28 -8.93
N ARG A 417 -18.54 34.45 -10.12
CA ARG A 417 -19.28 34.83 -11.32
C ARG A 417 -20.27 33.75 -11.78
N HIS A 418 -19.97 32.49 -11.47
CA HIS A 418 -20.78 31.34 -11.86
C HIS A 418 -21.81 30.95 -10.79
N PHE A 419 -21.43 31.04 -9.52
CA PHE A 419 -22.23 30.51 -8.41
C PHE A 419 -22.57 31.55 -7.32
N GLY A 420 -22.27 32.83 -7.56
CA GLY A 420 -22.54 33.93 -6.64
C GLY A 420 -21.51 34.07 -5.51
N ALA A 421 -21.78 34.98 -4.59
CA ALA A 421 -20.89 35.28 -3.48
C ALA A 421 -20.69 34.08 -2.55
N ILE A 422 -19.46 33.93 -2.05
CA ILE A 422 -19.06 32.85 -1.13
C ILE A 422 -19.22 33.31 0.32
N ALA A 423 -19.89 32.49 1.14
CA ALA A 423 -20.08 32.79 2.55
C ALA A 423 -18.73 32.83 3.29
N THR A 424 -18.63 33.67 4.34
CA THR A 424 -17.42 33.76 5.19
C THR A 424 -17.02 32.40 5.76
N THR A 425 -18.00 31.55 6.11
CA THR A 425 -17.78 30.19 6.64
C THR A 425 -17.20 29.21 5.62
N GLN A 426 -17.25 29.55 4.34
CA GLN A 426 -16.70 28.76 3.25
C GLN A 426 -15.27 29.16 2.90
N ILE A 427 -14.76 30.27 3.42
CA ILE A 427 -13.37 30.69 3.20
C ILE A 427 -12.52 30.16 4.36
N LEU A 428 -11.54 29.33 4.03
CA LEU A 428 -10.77 28.55 4.99
C LEU A 428 -9.49 29.28 5.40
N PHE A 429 -8.80 29.85 4.41
CA PHE A 429 -7.48 30.45 4.59
C PHE A 429 -7.34 31.73 3.77
N GLN A 430 -6.51 32.64 4.27
CA GLN A 430 -6.00 33.79 3.52
C GLN A 430 -4.52 33.56 3.19
N VAL A 431 -4.12 33.94 1.99
CA VAL A 431 -2.75 33.80 1.50
C VAL A 431 -2.14 35.19 1.42
N ALA A 432 -1.20 35.50 2.30
CA ALA A 432 -0.36 36.69 2.20
C ALA A 432 0.80 36.37 1.26
N THR A 433 0.96 37.17 0.22
CA THR A 433 2.05 37.02 -0.74
C THR A 433 2.61 38.39 -1.08
N ASP A 434 3.93 38.48 -1.16
CA ASP A 434 4.65 39.69 -1.55
C ASP A 434 4.66 39.87 -3.10
N LEU A 435 3.96 38.98 -3.83
CA LEU A 435 3.94 38.97 -5.29
C LEU A 435 3.01 40.05 -5.86
N GLU A 436 3.56 40.84 -6.79
CA GLU A 436 2.80 41.70 -7.70
C GLU A 436 1.73 40.89 -8.45
N PRO A 437 0.50 41.41 -8.63
CA PRO A 437 -0.66 40.67 -9.16
C PRO A 437 -0.45 40.02 -10.54
N SER A 438 0.51 40.49 -11.33
CA SER A 438 0.76 40.06 -12.71
C SER A 438 1.54 38.75 -12.86
N TYR A 439 2.14 38.21 -11.77
CA TYR A 439 3.13 37.12 -11.86
C TYR A 439 2.62 35.71 -11.55
N MET A 440 1.34 35.54 -11.23
CA MET A 440 0.79 34.25 -10.78
C MET A 440 0.23 33.38 -11.91
N PHE A 441 0.93 33.23 -13.04
CA PHE A 441 0.63 32.16 -14.00
C PHE A 441 1.88 31.69 -14.75
N TYR A 442 2.37 30.50 -14.39
CA TYR A 442 2.84 29.41 -15.27
C TYR A 442 3.53 28.34 -14.40
N LYS A 443 2.79 27.43 -13.74
CA LYS A 443 3.36 26.10 -13.36
C LYS A 443 2.46 24.98 -12.82
N VAL A 444 1.13 25.09 -12.77
CA VAL A 444 0.33 24.07 -12.05
C VAL A 444 -0.52 23.15 -12.96
N LEU A 445 -0.61 23.38 -14.27
CA LEU A 445 -1.53 22.59 -15.13
C LEU A 445 -0.91 21.77 -16.28
N LEU A 446 0.43 21.61 -16.34
CA LEU A 446 1.07 20.80 -17.39
C LEU A 446 1.78 19.53 -16.91
N SER A 447 1.92 19.28 -15.61
CA SER A 447 2.67 18.11 -15.12
C SER A 447 1.84 16.83 -14.95
N LYS A 448 0.51 16.86 -15.15
CA LYS A 448 -0.36 15.72 -14.84
C LYS A 448 -0.70 14.79 -16.00
N LYS A 449 -0.21 15.04 -17.22
CA LYS A 449 -0.43 14.11 -18.36
C LYS A 449 0.84 13.43 -18.88
N MET A 450 2.02 13.79 -18.38
CA MET A 450 3.30 13.33 -18.90
C MET A 450 4.27 13.18 -17.72
N GLY A 451 4.48 11.95 -17.23
CA GLY A 451 5.34 11.70 -16.08
C GLY A 451 6.82 11.90 -16.36
N TYR A 452 7.33 13.14 -16.40
CA TYR A 452 8.77 13.44 -16.47
C TYR A 452 9.18 14.75 -15.75
N ILE A 453 10.40 14.73 -15.21
CA ILE A 453 11.09 15.82 -14.49
C ILE A 453 11.86 16.69 -15.49
N LEU A 454 11.81 18.02 -15.35
CA LEU A 454 12.64 18.96 -16.13
C LEU A 454 13.99 19.21 -15.42
N PRO A 455 15.12 19.34 -16.15
CA PRO A 455 16.43 19.61 -15.56
C PRO A 455 16.57 21.07 -15.07
N GLU A 456 17.40 21.26 -14.06
CA GLU A 456 17.42 22.43 -13.15
C GLU A 456 17.83 23.78 -13.76
N ASN A 457 18.27 23.84 -15.03
CA ASN A 457 18.89 25.06 -15.59
C ASN A 457 18.24 25.56 -16.88
N VAL A 458 16.97 26.00 -16.83
CA VAL A 458 16.33 26.74 -17.92
C VAL A 458 15.85 28.11 -17.42
N THR A 459 16.38 29.18 -18.00
CA THR A 459 15.94 30.57 -17.75
C THR A 459 15.15 31.06 -18.97
N LEU A 460 13.98 31.67 -18.75
CA LEU A 460 13.12 32.21 -19.82
C LEU A 460 13.00 33.74 -19.70
N SER A 461 13.14 34.45 -20.84
CA SER A 461 12.75 35.85 -21.01
C SER A 461 11.80 35.98 -22.21
N SER A 462 10.91 36.99 -22.17
CA SER A 462 9.77 37.13 -23.08
C SER A 462 10.18 37.35 -24.54
N GLY A 463 9.57 36.60 -25.46
CA GLY A 463 9.63 36.86 -26.91
C GLY A 463 10.44 35.85 -27.75
N ALA A 464 10.91 34.74 -27.19
CA ALA A 464 11.59 33.72 -27.97
C ALA A 464 10.60 32.69 -28.57
N VAL A 465 10.62 32.55 -29.91
CA VAL A 465 10.23 31.30 -30.58
C VAL A 465 11.06 30.18 -29.94
N ILE A 466 10.37 29.17 -29.43
CA ILE A 466 11.01 27.99 -28.87
C ILE A 466 11.83 27.32 -29.99
N SER A 467 13.14 27.54 -30.03
CA SER A 467 14.05 26.69 -30.77
C SER A 467 14.33 25.46 -29.92
N ILE A 468 13.41 24.51 -29.93
CA ILE A 468 13.70 23.13 -29.53
C ILE A 468 14.46 22.50 -30.70
N SER A 469 15.56 21.82 -30.40
CA SER A 469 16.42 21.19 -31.40
C SER A 469 15.58 20.32 -32.35
N LYS A 470 15.53 20.70 -33.63
CA LYS A 470 14.95 19.87 -34.70
C LYS A 470 15.49 18.46 -34.55
N ALA A 471 14.61 17.46 -34.58
CA ALA A 471 14.98 16.04 -34.66
C ALA A 471 15.66 15.79 -36.02
N GLN A 472 16.94 16.16 -36.13
CA GLN A 472 17.79 15.81 -37.26
C GLN A 472 18.41 14.45 -36.94
N ASN A 473 18.42 13.54 -37.92
CA ASN A 473 19.07 12.22 -37.86
C ASN A 473 18.37 11.17 -36.99
N LEU A 474 17.05 10.99 -37.13
CA LEU A 474 16.39 9.78 -36.63
C LEU A 474 16.91 8.54 -37.36
N LYS A 475 17.16 7.46 -36.60
CA LYS A 475 17.51 6.14 -37.12
C LYS A 475 16.27 5.24 -37.15
N ARG A 476 16.29 4.19 -37.98
CA ARG A 476 15.27 3.14 -37.94
C ARG A 476 15.20 2.56 -36.53
N GLY A 477 13.99 2.33 -36.03
CA GLY A 477 13.75 1.83 -34.67
C GLY A 477 13.62 2.92 -33.60
N SER A 478 13.93 4.19 -33.91
CA SER A 478 13.75 5.29 -32.96
C SER A 478 12.28 5.42 -32.57
N LEU A 479 12.00 5.56 -31.27
CA LEU A 479 10.67 5.85 -30.75
C LEU A 479 10.46 7.37 -30.73
N VAL A 480 9.36 7.83 -31.33
CA VAL A 480 9.10 9.26 -31.51
C VAL A 480 7.64 9.55 -31.19
N SER A 481 7.43 10.51 -30.29
CA SER A 481 6.11 11.09 -30.06
C SER A 481 5.96 12.37 -30.87
N TYR A 482 4.87 12.50 -31.61
CA TYR A 482 4.58 13.68 -32.42
C TYR A 482 3.10 14.06 -32.32
N LEU A 483 2.83 15.32 -32.63
CA LEU A 483 1.48 15.85 -32.65
C LEU A 483 0.94 15.72 -34.07
N ILE A 484 -0.22 15.09 -34.21
CA ILE A 484 -0.98 15.08 -35.44
C ILE A 484 -2.03 16.18 -35.31
N ASP A 485 -1.96 17.14 -36.22
CA ASP A 485 -2.99 18.15 -36.39
C ASP A 485 -4.03 17.61 -37.37
N LEU A 486 -5.26 17.39 -36.90
CA LEU A 486 -6.34 16.76 -37.68
C LEU A 486 -7.28 17.79 -38.33
N THR A 487 -6.87 19.06 -38.42
CA THR A 487 -7.69 20.19 -38.88
C THR A 487 -7.83 20.28 -40.41
N ASP A 488 -8.27 19.21 -41.07
CA ASP A 488 -8.67 19.29 -42.48
C ASP A 488 -10.19 19.32 -42.69
N ASN A 489 -11.01 19.32 -41.62
CA ASN A 489 -12.43 19.70 -41.71
C ASN A 489 -12.94 20.34 -40.40
N LEU A 490 -13.81 21.34 -40.60
CA LEU A 490 -14.30 22.34 -39.64
C LEU A 490 -14.73 21.85 -38.24
N GLU A 491 -14.42 22.70 -37.26
CA GLU A 491 -15.05 22.89 -35.93
C GLU A 491 -14.58 22.15 -34.66
N ASN A 492 -13.55 21.31 -34.66
CA ASN A 492 -12.93 20.89 -33.39
C ASN A 492 -11.40 20.75 -33.49
N GLU A 493 -10.66 21.51 -32.68
CA GLU A 493 -9.21 21.32 -32.49
C GLU A 493 -8.96 20.04 -31.67
N ILE A 494 -8.74 18.92 -32.36
CA ILE A 494 -8.26 17.69 -31.73
C ILE A 494 -6.79 17.51 -32.12
N THR A 495 -5.90 17.88 -31.21
CA THR A 495 -4.48 17.52 -31.33
C THR A 495 -4.28 16.14 -30.70
N LEU A 496 -4.00 15.13 -31.51
CA LEU A 496 -3.69 13.79 -31.01
C LEU A 496 -2.17 13.66 -30.83
N MET A 497 -1.74 13.23 -29.64
CA MET A 497 -0.35 12.87 -29.39
C MET A 497 -0.23 11.35 -29.48
N THR A 498 0.54 10.87 -30.46
CA THR A 498 0.79 9.43 -30.65
C THR A 498 2.28 9.15 -30.53
N THR A 499 2.61 7.92 -30.13
CA THR A 499 3.98 7.41 -30.08
C THR A 499 4.13 6.38 -31.18
N SER A 500 5.14 6.54 -32.02
CA SER A 500 5.38 5.64 -33.14
C SER A 500 6.87 5.38 -33.34
N ARG A 501 7.18 4.24 -33.95
CA ARG A 501 8.54 3.83 -34.27
C ARG A 501 8.87 4.17 -35.72
N VAL A 502 10.07 4.70 -35.98
CA VAL A 502 10.55 4.99 -37.35
C VAL A 502 10.86 3.68 -38.06
N ILE A 503 10.10 3.35 -39.11
CA ILE A 503 10.29 2.12 -39.89
C ILE A 503 10.85 2.37 -41.29
N GLY A 504 10.86 3.61 -41.78
CA GLY A 504 11.48 4.00 -43.05
C GLY A 504 12.10 5.41 -43.01
N LEU A 505 13.35 5.52 -43.47
CA LEU A 505 14.07 6.80 -43.56
C LEU A 505 13.81 7.49 -44.90
N PRO A 506 13.99 8.83 -44.99
CA PRO A 506 13.81 9.55 -46.24
C PRO A 506 14.66 8.97 -47.38
N LYS A 507 14.05 8.76 -48.55
CA LYS A 507 14.59 8.11 -49.76
C LYS A 507 14.81 6.59 -49.67
N GLU A 508 14.40 5.93 -48.59
CA GLU A 508 14.37 4.46 -48.56
C GLU A 508 13.13 3.92 -49.25
N SER A 509 13.26 2.75 -49.88
CA SER A 509 12.11 1.97 -50.32
C SER A 509 11.66 1.08 -49.16
N ILE A 510 10.39 1.16 -48.80
CA ILE A 510 9.79 0.34 -47.76
C ILE A 510 8.60 -0.42 -48.32
N PHE A 511 8.30 -1.57 -47.75
CA PHE A 511 7.05 -2.26 -48.02
C PHE A 511 5.96 -1.67 -47.12
N ASN A 512 4.97 -1.03 -47.73
CA ASN A 512 3.81 -0.52 -47.01
C ASN A 512 2.76 -1.63 -46.94
N GLU A 513 2.61 -2.22 -45.74
CA GLU A 513 1.66 -3.30 -45.48
C GLU A 513 0.20 -2.88 -45.79
N ALA A 514 -0.13 -1.60 -45.64
CA ALA A 514 -1.47 -1.07 -45.88
C ALA A 514 -1.86 -1.10 -47.36
N THR A 515 -0.90 -0.77 -48.24
CA THR A 515 -1.12 -0.68 -49.69
C THR A 515 -0.63 -1.93 -50.41
N ASN A 516 0.06 -2.83 -49.71
CA ASN A 516 0.71 -4.02 -50.26
C ASN A 516 1.68 -3.69 -51.42
N GLN A 517 2.38 -2.55 -51.32
CA GLN A 517 3.29 -2.05 -52.35
C GLN A 517 4.62 -1.58 -51.74
N ILE A 518 5.66 -1.56 -52.57
CA ILE A 518 6.93 -0.92 -52.22
C ILE A 518 6.81 0.57 -52.53
N GLU A 519 6.91 1.40 -51.49
CA GLU A 519 6.83 2.85 -51.60
C GLU A 519 8.18 3.49 -51.28
N LEU A 520 8.55 4.52 -52.06
CA LEU A 520 9.73 5.33 -51.77
C LEU A 520 9.36 6.43 -50.77
N VAL A 521 9.97 6.41 -49.59
CA VAL A 521 9.73 7.44 -48.56
C VAL A 521 10.19 8.81 -49.07
N PRO A 522 9.32 9.84 -49.12
CA PRO A 522 9.70 11.17 -49.60
C PRO A 522 10.89 11.80 -48.85
N ARG A 523 11.68 12.66 -49.52
CA ARG A 523 12.92 13.26 -48.97
C ARG A 523 12.76 14.00 -47.63
N ASN A 524 11.57 14.50 -47.36
CA ASN A 524 11.26 15.33 -46.20
C ASN A 524 10.30 14.65 -45.22
N THR A 525 10.17 13.33 -45.27
CA THR A 525 9.28 12.57 -44.40
C THR A 525 9.97 11.36 -43.80
N TYR A 526 9.45 10.89 -42.67
CA TYR A 526 9.74 9.58 -42.10
C TYR A 526 8.50 8.70 -42.21
N PHE A 527 8.67 7.38 -42.34
CA PHE A 527 7.55 6.46 -42.30
C PHE A 527 7.49 5.79 -40.92
N MET A 528 6.32 5.82 -40.29
CA MET A 528 6.16 5.53 -38.86
C MET A 528 5.14 4.41 -38.63
N ARG A 529 5.35 3.58 -37.61
CA ARG A 529 4.37 2.56 -37.19
C ARG A 529 3.97 2.78 -35.73
N GLY A 530 2.67 2.79 -35.42
CA GLY A 530 2.17 2.88 -34.05
C GLY A 530 2.59 1.66 -33.22
N GLU A 531 2.78 1.80 -31.90
CA GLU A 531 3.14 0.68 -31.02
C GLU A 531 1.94 -0.12 -30.47
N ASP A 532 0.72 0.42 -30.56
CA ASP A 532 -0.46 -0.31 -30.10
C ASP A 532 -0.94 -1.28 -31.19
N ASP A 533 -0.69 -2.58 -31.02
CA ASP A 533 -1.08 -3.64 -31.98
C ASP A 533 -2.56 -4.09 -31.87
N GLU A 534 -3.32 -3.61 -30.88
CA GLU A 534 -4.65 -4.14 -30.54
C GLU A 534 -5.84 -3.51 -31.30
N SER A 535 -5.66 -2.46 -32.09
CA SER A 535 -6.73 -1.93 -32.96
C SER A 535 -6.33 -2.00 -34.43
N GLU A 536 -7.26 -2.38 -35.32
CA GLU A 536 -6.99 -2.38 -36.77
C GLU A 536 -6.67 -0.97 -37.30
N ASP A 537 -7.14 0.08 -36.61
CA ASP A 537 -6.91 1.49 -36.95
C ASP A 537 -5.55 2.04 -36.47
N SER A 538 -4.87 1.39 -35.52
CA SER A 538 -3.57 1.85 -34.98
C SER A 538 -2.36 1.39 -35.80
N ARG A 539 -2.56 0.53 -36.80
CA ARG A 539 -1.44 -0.12 -37.49
C ARG A 539 -0.70 0.79 -38.46
N HIS A 540 -1.26 1.91 -38.92
CA HIS A 540 -0.71 2.59 -40.09
C HIS A 540 -0.62 4.12 -39.93
N PHE A 541 0.60 4.63 -39.82
CA PHE A 541 0.88 6.04 -40.07
C PHE A 541 1.74 6.15 -41.34
N GLY A 542 1.20 6.82 -42.36
CA GLY A 542 1.91 7.11 -43.60
C GLY A 542 3.10 8.07 -43.41
N PRO A 543 3.64 8.64 -44.49
CA PRO A 543 4.81 9.52 -44.42
C PRO A 543 4.53 10.78 -43.58
N VAL A 544 5.23 10.92 -42.45
CA VAL A 544 5.17 12.08 -41.55
C VAL A 544 6.24 13.09 -41.92
N LYS A 545 5.87 14.35 -42.17
CA LYS A 545 6.82 15.42 -42.52
C LYS A 545 7.80 15.69 -41.38
N LYS A 546 9.08 15.87 -41.71
CA LYS A 546 10.16 16.24 -40.77
C LYS A 546 9.81 17.49 -39.94
N SER A 547 9.09 18.43 -40.53
CA SER A 547 8.66 19.67 -39.87
C SER A 547 7.61 19.47 -38.79
N SER A 548 6.89 18.34 -38.81
CA SER A 548 5.83 18.01 -37.85
C SER A 548 6.35 17.22 -36.64
N LEU A 549 7.64 16.90 -36.59
CA LEU A 549 8.27 16.17 -35.49
C LEU A 549 8.76 17.16 -34.43
N ILE A 550 8.11 17.14 -33.28
CA ILE A 550 8.31 18.15 -32.22
C ILE A 550 9.19 17.60 -31.08
N TYR A 551 9.32 16.28 -30.94
CA TYR A 551 10.08 15.65 -29.85
C TYR A 551 10.99 14.51 -30.33
N LYS A 552 12.11 14.31 -29.64
CA LYS A 552 12.97 13.12 -29.74
C LYS A 552 13.10 12.52 -28.34
N VAL A 553 12.70 11.26 -28.16
CA VAL A 553 13.06 10.49 -26.97
C VAL A 553 14.45 9.91 -27.22
N VAL A 554 15.42 10.21 -26.35
CA VAL A 554 16.76 9.61 -26.41
C VAL A 554 16.65 8.21 -25.82
N GLU A 555 17.21 7.22 -26.51
CA GLU A 555 17.26 5.81 -26.10
C GLU A 555 17.67 5.68 -24.62
N ALA A 556 16.90 4.92 -23.84
CA ALA A 556 17.46 4.22 -22.70
C ALA A 556 18.14 2.98 -23.28
N ASP A 557 19.46 2.88 -23.10
CA ASP A 557 20.17 1.62 -23.37
C ASP A 557 19.46 0.49 -22.59
N MET A 558 19.02 -0.54 -23.32
CA MET A 558 18.64 -1.83 -22.75
C MET A 558 19.86 -2.72 -22.65
#